data_AF-A0A831URE4-F1
#
_entry.id   AF-A0A831URE4-F1
#
_cell.length_a   1.000
_cell.length_b   1.000
_cell.length_c   1.000
_cell.angle_alpha   90.00
_cell.angle_beta   90.00
_cell.angle_gamma   90.00
#
_symmetry.space_group_name_H-M   'P 1'
#
loop_
_entity.id
_entity.type
_entity.pdbx_description
1 polymer ?
#
loop_
_entity_poly.entity_id
_entity_poly.type
_entity_poly.pdbx_seq_one_letter_code
_entity_poly.pdbx_strand_id
1 'polypeptide(L)'
;MSMLQEMEAAYRPQLPSPNAFDYYYEAGRAVESLRAFSGSRQPPSREERQWVERHQRVWTLLREGMRRAYSLPEFWVNSELYPYLGWWRNLARLINARIRYAIALQDGQDAVRDWQAGFKLARDIQGDNLLSLLVGFACEPLVHAPIVHQMDFFSAHECRQMAQTLTDSERQPDRLPSVIEGEMKSTLKLLDETFAPDPDRGVTNLLDLFEAAGFGEAEEGRSDPELEQRIDALNRLRQNPVEYARFTAQVRQHALKGIQRFSEAFALKHGRFQPVSNTEPRTLAEVVALAFVPDAAVPGRRYWEIRAQRRLMLIHLLLRVHYLAEGRYPSTLDALNLKELAIDPFSGEPFIYRLQGERYVLYSVGATGRDLGGKRRQPSDPPSTPENLFLTRDGWR
;
A
#
# COMPACT_ATOMS: atom_id res chain seq x y z
N MET A 1 -8.80 12.19 30.16
CA MET A 1 -9.37 12.05 28.80
C MET A 1 -8.77 10.77 28.20
N SER A 2 -9.29 10.22 27.11
CA SER A 2 -8.55 9.15 26.40
C SER A 2 -7.22 9.72 25.88
N MET A 3 -6.15 8.93 25.83
CA MET A 3 -4.85 9.34 25.26
C MET A 3 -5.02 9.93 23.84
N LEU A 4 -5.97 9.39 23.07
CA LEU A 4 -6.34 9.91 21.75
C LEU A 4 -6.93 11.33 21.84
N GLN A 5 -7.80 11.60 22.83
CA GLN A 5 -8.45 12.91 23.00
C GLN A 5 -7.45 13.99 23.44
N GLU A 6 -6.45 13.63 24.24
CA GLU A 6 -5.38 14.55 24.67
C GLU A 6 -4.44 14.88 23.50
N MET A 7 -4.10 13.89 22.68
CA MET A 7 -3.35 14.10 21.43
C MET A 7 -4.12 14.94 20.41
N GLU A 8 -5.42 14.68 20.21
CA GLU A 8 -6.26 15.46 19.30
C GLU A 8 -6.34 16.93 19.71
N ALA A 9 -6.44 17.20 21.02
CA ALA A 9 -6.42 18.58 21.54
C ALA A 9 -5.08 19.29 21.30
N ALA A 10 -3.98 18.53 21.18
CA ALA A 10 -2.65 19.05 20.89
C ALA A 10 -2.39 19.27 19.39
N TYR A 11 -3.13 18.59 18.49
CA TYR A 11 -2.95 18.76 17.05
C TYR A 11 -3.35 20.17 16.58
N ARG A 12 -2.36 20.91 16.08
CA ARG A 12 -2.53 22.21 15.42
C ARG A 12 -2.14 22.03 13.95
N PRO A 13 -3.07 22.05 12.98
CA PRO A 13 -2.71 21.91 11.58
C PRO A 13 -1.73 23.02 11.18
N GLN A 14 -0.51 22.62 10.79
CA GLN A 14 0.51 23.49 10.22
C GLN A 14 0.96 22.92 8.85
N LEU A 15 1.46 23.85 8.03
CA LEU A 15 1.54 23.85 6.56
C LEU A 15 2.00 22.55 5.86
N PRO A 16 1.63 22.35 4.57
CA PRO A 16 0.88 23.26 3.71
C PRO A 16 -0.59 23.37 4.12
N SER A 17 -1.11 24.59 4.25
CA SER A 17 -2.52 24.85 4.57
C SER A 17 -3.11 25.75 3.49
N PRO A 18 -4.24 25.36 2.87
CA PRO A 18 -5.03 24.16 3.15
C PRO A 18 -4.37 22.85 2.65
N ASN A 19 -4.32 21.83 3.52
CA ASN A 19 -3.79 20.49 3.26
C ASN A 19 -4.93 19.53 2.92
N ALA A 20 -4.75 18.63 1.94
CA ALA A 20 -5.69 17.54 1.72
C ALA A 20 -5.83 16.64 2.96
N PHE A 21 -4.75 16.45 3.73
CA PHE A 21 -4.76 15.64 4.95
C PHE A 21 -5.83 16.11 5.96
N ASP A 22 -5.97 17.42 6.19
CA ASP A 22 -6.92 17.94 7.18
C ASP A 22 -8.37 17.62 6.79
N TYR A 23 -8.72 17.77 5.51
CA TYR A 23 -10.03 17.39 5.00
C TYR A 23 -10.28 15.89 5.09
N TYR A 24 -9.25 15.09 4.76
CA TYR A 24 -9.35 13.65 4.85
C TYR A 24 -9.56 13.27 6.31
N TYR A 25 -8.79 13.83 7.23
CA TYR A 25 -8.85 13.53 8.66
C TYR A 25 -10.24 13.83 9.23
N GLU A 26 -10.78 15.01 8.94
CA GLU A 26 -12.13 15.41 9.34
C GLU A 26 -13.21 14.50 8.76
N ALA A 27 -13.10 14.16 7.47
CA ALA A 27 -14.00 13.21 6.81
C ALA A 27 -13.89 11.79 7.44
N GLY A 28 -12.67 11.37 7.74
CA GLY A 28 -12.31 10.06 8.27
C GLY A 28 -12.83 9.85 9.68
N ARG A 29 -12.68 10.86 10.54
CA ARG A 29 -13.23 10.84 11.90
C ARG A 29 -14.76 10.81 11.90
N ALA A 30 -15.38 11.46 10.92
CA ALA A 30 -16.83 11.55 10.81
C ALA A 30 -17.49 10.36 10.08
N VAL A 31 -16.73 9.43 9.50
CA VAL A 31 -17.30 8.24 8.84
C VAL A 31 -17.47 7.08 9.82
N GLU A 32 -18.73 6.66 9.99
CA GLU A 32 -19.07 5.48 10.77
C GLU A 32 -18.60 4.21 10.05
N SER A 33 -18.01 3.25 10.77
CA SER A 33 -17.68 1.94 10.19
C SER A 33 -18.93 1.13 9.88
N LEU A 34 -19.03 0.59 8.67
CA LEU A 34 -20.10 -0.34 8.31
C LEU A 34 -19.66 -1.80 8.55
N ARG A 35 -20.36 -2.51 9.45
CA ARG A 35 -20.01 -3.90 9.81
C ARG A 35 -20.19 -4.89 8.66
N ALA A 36 -21.28 -4.77 7.90
CA ALA A 36 -21.64 -5.71 6.82
C ALA A 36 -21.28 -5.17 5.42
N PHE A 37 -20.09 -4.58 5.27
CA PHE A 37 -19.62 -4.09 3.97
C PHE A 37 -19.25 -5.27 3.04
N SER A 38 -19.86 -5.32 1.85
CA SER A 38 -19.61 -6.40 0.88
C SER A 38 -18.44 -6.11 -0.05
N GLY A 39 -18.25 -4.86 -0.46
CA GLY A 39 -17.21 -4.41 -1.39
C GLY A 39 -17.31 -4.90 -2.84
N SER A 40 -18.04 -5.98 -3.11
CA SER A 40 -18.16 -6.60 -4.44
C SER A 40 -19.59 -6.79 -4.93
N ARG A 41 -20.60 -6.80 -4.04
CA ARG A 41 -22.00 -6.99 -4.43
C ARG A 41 -22.49 -5.81 -5.29
N GLN A 42 -22.97 -6.10 -6.50
CA GLN A 42 -23.63 -5.12 -7.38
C GLN A 42 -25.08 -5.55 -7.66
N PRO A 43 -26.09 -4.69 -7.44
CA PRO A 43 -26.02 -3.35 -6.84
C PRO A 43 -25.69 -3.39 -5.34
N PRO A 44 -25.29 -2.26 -4.71
CA PRO A 44 -25.01 -2.23 -3.28
C PRO A 44 -26.25 -2.55 -2.46
N SER A 45 -26.03 -3.09 -1.25
CA SER A 45 -27.10 -3.48 -0.33
C SER A 45 -27.92 -2.25 0.13
N ARG A 46 -29.12 -2.48 0.68
CA ARG A 46 -29.93 -1.39 1.25
C ARG A 46 -29.18 -0.63 2.34
N GLU A 47 -28.44 -1.35 3.18
CA GLU A 47 -27.64 -0.78 4.26
C GLU A 47 -26.48 0.07 3.72
N GLU A 48 -25.78 -0.41 2.69
CA GLU A 48 -24.71 0.33 2.03
C GLU A 48 -25.24 1.63 1.39
N ARG A 49 -26.43 1.62 0.77
CA ARG A 49 -27.05 2.83 0.21
C ARG A 49 -27.44 3.84 1.28
N GLN A 50 -28.09 3.39 2.35
CA GLN A 50 -28.42 4.26 3.49
C GLN A 50 -27.17 4.84 4.16
N TRP A 51 -26.09 4.05 4.23
CA TRP A 51 -24.81 4.51 4.73
C TRP A 51 -24.21 5.59 3.83
N VAL A 52 -24.27 5.43 2.50
CA VAL A 52 -23.88 6.48 1.53
C VAL A 52 -24.70 7.76 1.69
N GLU A 53 -26.03 7.64 1.80
CA GLU A 53 -26.95 8.77 1.97
C GLU A 53 -26.69 9.54 3.28
N ARG A 54 -26.42 8.83 4.39
CA ARG A 54 -26.09 9.47 5.67
C ARG A 54 -24.78 10.26 5.64
N HIS A 55 -23.81 9.83 4.82
CA HIS A 55 -22.46 10.37 4.79
C HIS A 55 -22.20 11.35 3.63
N GLN A 56 -23.23 12.03 3.09
CA GLN A 56 -23.04 13.03 2.03
C GLN A 56 -22.15 14.21 2.45
N ARG A 57 -22.20 14.62 3.73
CA ARG A 57 -21.32 15.67 4.26
C ARG A 57 -19.85 15.24 4.29
N VAL A 58 -19.59 14.00 4.71
CA VAL A 58 -18.24 13.39 4.67
C VAL A 58 -17.70 13.41 3.24
N TRP A 59 -18.53 13.00 2.28
CA TRP A 59 -18.17 13.03 0.86
C TRP A 59 -17.84 14.45 0.36
N THR A 60 -18.63 15.44 0.76
CA THR A 60 -18.40 16.85 0.39
C THR A 60 -17.06 17.35 0.90
N LEU A 61 -16.72 17.08 2.17
CA LEU A 61 -15.42 17.42 2.75
C LEU A 61 -14.27 16.75 2.01
N LEU A 62 -14.44 15.45 1.72
CA LEU A 62 -13.42 14.66 1.03
C LEU A 62 -13.11 15.23 -0.36
N ARG A 63 -14.14 15.63 -1.13
CA ARG A 63 -13.98 16.27 -2.44
C ARG A 63 -13.25 17.62 -2.38
N GLU A 64 -13.46 18.41 -1.32
CA GLU A 64 -12.71 19.65 -1.14
C GLU A 64 -11.23 19.37 -0.87
N GLY A 65 -10.92 18.35 -0.06
CA GLY A 65 -9.55 17.89 0.18
C GLY A 65 -8.84 17.44 -1.10
N MET A 66 -9.55 16.75 -1.99
CA MET A 66 -9.00 16.26 -3.26
C MET A 66 -8.58 17.37 -4.24
N ARG A 67 -8.95 18.62 -4.00
CA ARG A 67 -8.47 19.77 -4.78
C ARG A 67 -7.16 20.36 -4.24
N ARG A 68 -6.63 19.80 -3.15
CA ARG A 68 -5.45 20.30 -2.44
C ARG A 68 -4.26 19.34 -2.60
N ALA A 69 -3.08 19.88 -2.33
CA ALA A 69 -1.88 19.07 -2.15
C ALA A 69 -1.97 18.29 -0.83
N TYR A 70 -1.46 17.06 -0.83
CA TYR A 70 -1.41 16.21 0.36
C TYR A 70 0.00 16.18 0.94
N SER A 71 0.11 16.45 2.24
CA SER A 71 1.31 16.22 3.05
C SER A 71 0.90 15.62 4.39
N LEU A 72 1.61 14.60 4.87
CA LEU A 72 1.41 14.13 6.24
C LEU A 72 2.01 15.17 7.22
N PRO A 73 1.23 15.73 8.17
CA PRO A 73 1.77 16.68 9.13
C PRO A 73 2.84 16.05 10.04
N GLU A 74 3.91 16.77 10.33
CA GLU A 74 5.04 16.27 11.13
C GLU A 74 4.61 15.78 12.53
N PHE A 75 3.55 16.36 13.10
CA PHE A 75 2.94 15.87 14.33
C PHE A 75 2.57 14.38 14.24
N TRP A 76 1.94 13.98 13.13
CA TRP A 76 1.50 12.59 12.92
C TRP A 76 2.64 11.69 12.44
N VAL A 77 3.69 12.24 11.84
CA VAL A 77 4.92 11.49 11.53
C VAL A 77 5.60 10.99 12.81
N ASN A 78 5.54 11.78 13.89
CA ASN A 78 6.21 11.47 15.17
C ASN A 78 5.31 10.79 16.21
N SER A 79 4.07 10.43 15.85
CA SER A 79 3.10 9.86 16.78
C SER A 79 3.18 8.34 16.82
N GLU A 80 3.01 7.76 18.01
CA GLU A 80 2.86 6.29 18.17
C GLU A 80 1.42 5.82 17.87
N LEU A 81 0.45 6.75 17.79
CA LEU A 81 -0.94 6.43 17.49
C LEU A 81 -1.30 6.89 16.07
N TYR A 82 -1.79 5.93 15.27
CA TYR A 82 -2.19 6.14 13.87
C TYR A 82 -3.69 5.90 13.64
N PRO A 83 -4.59 6.59 14.38
CA PRO A 83 -6.03 6.32 14.34
C PRO A 83 -6.64 6.52 12.94
N TYR A 84 -6.07 7.45 12.18
CA TYR A 84 -6.52 7.82 10.84
C TYR A 84 -6.31 6.73 9.79
N LEU A 85 -5.39 5.76 10.00
CA LEU A 85 -5.15 4.70 9.02
C LEU A 85 -6.35 3.75 8.88
N GLY A 86 -7.09 3.53 9.98
CA GLY A 86 -8.37 2.82 9.93
C GLY A 86 -9.45 3.63 9.20
N TRP A 87 -9.46 4.95 9.40
CA TRP A 87 -10.41 5.86 8.77
C TRP A 87 -10.22 5.96 7.26
N TRP A 88 -8.98 5.97 6.76
CA TRP A 88 -8.68 5.90 5.31
C TRP A 88 -9.34 4.72 4.64
N ARG A 89 -9.26 3.53 5.26
CA ARG A 89 -9.91 2.33 4.73
C ARG A 89 -11.43 2.47 4.73
N ASN A 90 -12.02 3.06 5.78
CA ASN A 90 -13.47 3.28 5.82
C ASN A 90 -13.93 4.33 4.79
N LEU A 91 -13.15 5.37 4.52
CA LEU A 91 -13.41 6.31 3.43
C LEU A 91 -13.34 5.62 2.06
N ALA A 92 -12.34 4.77 1.82
CA ALA A 92 -12.24 3.98 0.58
C ALA A 92 -13.46 3.04 0.40
N ARG A 93 -13.95 2.43 1.49
CA ARG A 93 -15.19 1.63 1.49
C ARG A 93 -16.43 2.47 1.16
N LEU A 94 -16.54 3.67 1.72
CA LEU A 94 -17.62 4.61 1.41
C LEU A 94 -17.62 4.97 -0.07
N ILE A 95 -16.45 5.33 -0.61
CA ILE A 95 -16.29 5.65 -2.04
C ILE A 95 -16.63 4.44 -2.91
N ASN A 96 -16.16 3.24 -2.57
CA ASN A 96 -16.55 2.01 -3.28
C ASN A 96 -18.08 1.83 -3.33
N ALA A 97 -18.77 1.98 -2.19
CA ALA A 97 -20.23 1.87 -2.14
C ALA A 97 -20.92 2.95 -2.99
N ARG A 98 -20.38 4.18 -3.01
CA ARG A 98 -20.87 5.27 -3.87
C ARG A 98 -20.73 4.97 -5.36
N ILE A 99 -19.56 4.50 -5.81
CA ILE A 99 -19.33 4.11 -7.21
C ILE A 99 -20.34 3.02 -7.63
N ARG A 100 -20.48 1.98 -6.82
CA ARG A 100 -21.46 0.90 -7.04
C ARG A 100 -22.89 1.44 -7.10
N TYR A 101 -23.23 2.43 -6.28
CA TYR A 101 -24.55 3.03 -6.28
C TYR A 101 -24.80 3.87 -7.54
N ALA A 102 -23.82 4.69 -7.97
CA ALA A 102 -23.91 5.45 -9.21
C ALA A 102 -24.10 4.53 -10.44
N ILE A 103 -23.34 3.43 -10.53
CA ILE A 103 -23.53 2.42 -11.58
C ILE A 103 -24.95 1.81 -11.52
N ALA A 104 -25.47 1.53 -10.32
CA ALA A 104 -26.82 1.01 -10.17
C ALA A 104 -27.91 2.00 -10.62
N LEU A 105 -27.63 3.30 -10.54
CA LEU A 105 -28.46 4.39 -11.05
C LEU A 105 -28.23 4.68 -12.55
N GLN A 106 -27.37 3.90 -13.22
CA GLN A 106 -26.95 4.11 -14.60
C GLN A 106 -26.24 5.46 -14.83
N ASP A 107 -25.61 6.01 -13.80
CA ASP A 107 -24.81 7.24 -13.88
C ASP A 107 -23.31 6.92 -13.92
N GLY A 108 -22.79 6.71 -15.13
CA GLY A 108 -21.37 6.43 -15.33
C GLY A 108 -20.46 7.62 -15.05
N GLN A 109 -20.95 8.85 -15.23
CA GLN A 109 -20.16 10.06 -14.98
C GLN A 109 -19.93 10.30 -13.49
N ASP A 110 -20.95 10.09 -12.65
CA ASP A 110 -20.78 10.12 -11.19
C ASP A 110 -19.89 8.97 -10.71
N ALA A 111 -20.03 7.77 -11.27
CA ALA A 111 -19.16 6.64 -10.95
C ALA A 111 -17.67 6.92 -11.26
N VAL A 112 -17.38 7.52 -12.42
CA VAL A 112 -16.00 7.93 -12.79
C VAL A 112 -15.49 9.02 -11.87
N ARG A 113 -16.30 10.04 -11.54
CA ARG A 113 -15.91 11.12 -10.62
C ARG A 113 -15.59 10.60 -9.22
N ASP A 114 -16.42 9.70 -8.69
CA ASP A 114 -16.22 9.10 -7.37
C ASP A 114 -15.00 8.15 -7.38
N TRP A 115 -14.74 7.45 -8.49
CA TRP A 115 -13.54 6.65 -8.67
C TRP A 115 -12.26 7.50 -8.73
N GLN A 116 -12.24 8.59 -9.51
CA GLN A 116 -11.09 9.50 -9.59
C GLN A 116 -10.73 10.07 -8.22
N ALA A 117 -11.75 10.45 -7.45
CA ALA A 117 -11.63 10.85 -6.07
C ALA A 117 -10.96 9.75 -5.22
N GLY A 118 -11.55 8.56 -5.14
CA GLY A 118 -10.98 7.47 -4.33
C GLY A 118 -9.57 7.06 -4.76
N PHE A 119 -9.28 7.09 -6.06
CA PHE A 119 -7.96 6.82 -6.59
C PHE A 119 -6.95 7.90 -6.16
N LYS A 120 -7.34 9.18 -6.20
CA LYS A 120 -6.50 10.27 -5.68
C LYS A 120 -6.24 10.10 -4.18
N LEU A 121 -7.25 9.82 -3.36
CA LEU A 121 -7.08 9.56 -1.93
C LEU A 121 -6.05 8.45 -1.70
N ALA A 122 -6.19 7.33 -2.42
CA ALA A 122 -5.27 6.21 -2.29
C ALA A 122 -3.84 6.59 -2.70
N ARG A 123 -3.65 7.38 -3.77
CA ARG A 123 -2.32 7.86 -4.20
C ARG A 123 -1.72 8.89 -3.25
N ASP A 124 -2.53 9.79 -2.72
CA ASP A 124 -2.09 10.82 -1.77
C ASP A 124 -1.46 10.20 -0.53
N ILE A 125 -2.10 9.17 0.04
CA ILE A 125 -1.62 8.51 1.26
C ILE A 125 -0.49 7.49 1.02
N GLN A 126 -0.08 7.23 -0.22
CA GLN A 126 1.02 6.33 -0.57
C GLN A 126 2.41 6.98 -0.38
N GLY A 127 2.65 7.66 0.74
CA GLY A 127 3.89 8.40 0.99
C GLY A 127 4.23 8.52 2.47
N ASP A 128 5.31 9.23 2.76
CA ASP A 128 5.75 9.72 4.08
C ASP A 128 6.23 8.64 5.07
N ASN A 129 5.58 7.47 5.14
CA ASN A 129 6.05 6.30 5.88
C ASN A 129 5.43 4.99 5.33
N LEU A 130 5.99 3.86 5.73
CA LEU A 130 5.59 2.54 5.24
C LEU A 130 4.15 2.19 5.59
N LEU A 131 3.68 2.56 6.80
CA LEU A 131 2.31 2.28 7.21
C LEU A 131 1.30 2.99 6.30
N SER A 132 1.54 4.26 5.99
CA SER A 132 0.72 5.05 5.06
C SER A 132 0.75 4.45 3.66
N LEU A 133 1.94 4.07 3.17
CA LEU A 133 2.11 3.35 1.89
C LEU A 133 1.22 2.09 1.82
N LEU A 134 1.30 1.23 2.83
CA LEU A 134 0.54 -0.03 2.89
C LEU A 134 -0.98 0.21 3.00
N VAL A 135 -1.40 1.27 3.69
CA VAL A 135 -2.82 1.63 3.77
C VAL A 135 -3.33 2.13 2.42
N GLY A 136 -2.53 2.95 1.73
CA GLY A 136 -2.83 3.36 0.36
C GLY A 136 -2.92 2.18 -0.61
N PHE A 137 -2.02 1.20 -0.48
CA PHE A 137 -2.07 -0.06 -1.22
C PHE A 137 -3.33 -0.87 -0.94
N ALA A 138 -3.87 -0.82 0.28
CA ALA A 138 -5.13 -1.48 0.61
C ALA A 138 -6.35 -0.71 0.07
N CYS A 139 -6.29 0.62 0.01
CA CYS A 139 -7.40 1.46 -0.45
C CYS A 139 -7.57 1.44 -1.97
N GLU A 140 -6.47 1.41 -2.73
CA GLU A 140 -6.51 1.49 -4.20
C GLU A 140 -7.32 0.34 -4.86
N PRO A 141 -7.08 -0.95 -4.55
CA PRO A 141 -7.88 -2.05 -5.10
C PRO A 141 -9.36 -1.99 -4.70
N LEU A 142 -9.67 -1.51 -3.49
CA LEU A 142 -11.06 -1.33 -3.04
C LEU A 142 -11.80 -0.34 -3.95
N VAL A 143 -11.13 0.74 -4.37
CA VAL A 143 -11.73 1.76 -5.24
C VAL A 143 -11.80 1.28 -6.70
N HIS A 144 -10.82 0.52 -7.17
CA HIS A 144 -10.85 -0.04 -8.53
C HIS A 144 -11.93 -1.10 -8.72
N ALA A 145 -12.21 -1.92 -7.70
CA ALA A 145 -13.05 -3.11 -7.85
C ALA A 145 -14.41 -2.86 -8.56
N PRO A 146 -15.21 -1.84 -8.20
CA PRO A 146 -16.48 -1.59 -8.89
C PRO A 146 -16.33 -1.27 -10.39
N ILE A 147 -15.30 -0.51 -10.76
CA ILE A 147 -15.03 -0.17 -12.16
C ILE A 147 -14.64 -1.42 -12.94
N VAL A 148 -13.75 -2.22 -12.36
CA VAL A 148 -13.25 -3.46 -12.95
C VAL A 148 -14.39 -4.45 -13.19
N HIS A 149 -15.23 -4.67 -12.19
CA HIS A 149 -16.36 -5.61 -12.26
C HIS A 149 -17.43 -5.18 -13.26
N GLN A 150 -17.52 -3.88 -13.55
CA GLN A 150 -18.53 -3.29 -14.40
C GLN A 150 -17.91 -2.61 -15.64
N MET A 151 -16.75 -3.05 -16.11
CA MET A 151 -16.04 -2.42 -17.23
C MET A 151 -16.91 -2.23 -18.48
N ASP A 152 -17.79 -3.19 -18.77
CA ASP A 152 -18.67 -3.18 -19.94
C ASP A 152 -19.78 -2.11 -19.87
N PHE A 153 -20.11 -1.62 -18.66
CA PHE A 153 -21.11 -0.56 -18.43
C PHE A 153 -20.63 0.80 -18.97
N PHE A 154 -19.34 1.08 -18.91
CA PHE A 154 -18.81 2.39 -19.25
C PHE A 154 -18.74 2.64 -20.76
N SER A 155 -19.07 3.87 -21.14
CA SER A 155 -18.95 4.39 -22.49
C SER A 155 -17.48 4.62 -22.88
N ALA A 156 -17.23 4.80 -24.18
CA ALA A 156 -15.89 5.13 -24.67
C ALA A 156 -15.36 6.46 -24.09
N HIS A 157 -16.23 7.41 -23.79
CA HIS A 157 -15.83 8.68 -23.16
C HIS A 157 -15.34 8.45 -21.73
N GLU A 158 -16.10 7.72 -20.92
CA GLU A 158 -15.77 7.39 -19.53
C GLU A 158 -14.50 6.54 -19.44
N CYS A 159 -14.36 5.54 -20.31
CA CYS A 159 -13.13 4.74 -20.37
C CYS A 159 -11.91 5.59 -20.71
N ARG A 160 -12.02 6.57 -21.62
CA ARG A 160 -10.93 7.51 -21.93
C ARG A 160 -10.60 8.40 -20.73
N GLN A 161 -11.59 8.91 -20.02
CA GLN A 161 -11.35 9.72 -18.81
C GLN A 161 -10.58 8.94 -17.74
N MET A 162 -10.98 7.69 -17.48
CA MET A 162 -10.29 6.83 -16.54
C MET A 162 -8.88 6.46 -17.02
N ALA A 163 -8.72 6.10 -18.29
CA ALA A 163 -7.42 5.79 -18.90
C ALA A 163 -6.46 6.99 -18.82
N GLN A 164 -6.95 8.20 -19.08
CA GLN A 164 -6.16 9.42 -18.95
C GLN A 164 -5.72 9.64 -17.50
N THR A 165 -6.62 9.45 -16.53
CA THR A 165 -6.31 9.57 -15.10
C THR A 165 -5.20 8.60 -14.67
N LEU A 166 -5.27 7.33 -15.13
CA LEU A 166 -4.24 6.33 -14.83
C LEU A 166 -2.90 6.66 -15.50
N THR A 167 -2.95 7.13 -16.76
CA THR A 167 -1.77 7.52 -17.53
C THR A 167 -1.03 8.68 -16.87
N ASP A 168 -1.77 9.72 -16.46
CA ASP A 168 -1.20 10.88 -15.80
C ASP A 168 -0.59 10.52 -14.44
N SER A 169 -1.27 9.66 -13.68
CA SER A 169 -0.77 9.16 -12.39
C SER A 169 0.50 8.32 -12.51
N GLU A 170 0.61 7.45 -13.53
CA GLU A 170 1.83 6.65 -13.78
C GLU A 170 3.03 7.52 -14.19
N ARG A 171 2.79 8.69 -14.78
CA ARG A 171 3.81 9.64 -15.24
C ARG A 171 4.21 10.66 -14.18
N GLN A 172 3.42 10.83 -13.12
CA GLN A 172 3.79 11.68 -11.99
C GLN A 172 4.91 11.03 -11.17
N PRO A 173 5.82 11.83 -10.59
CA PRO A 173 6.83 11.32 -9.66
C PRO A 173 6.18 10.51 -8.54
N ASP A 174 6.78 9.36 -8.22
CA ASP A 174 6.28 8.55 -7.11
C ASP A 174 6.60 9.21 -5.76
N ARG A 175 5.78 8.94 -4.75
CA ARG A 175 5.98 9.38 -3.36
C ARG A 175 6.88 8.42 -2.58
N LEU A 176 7.27 7.29 -3.15
CA LEU A 176 8.20 6.33 -2.54
C LEU A 176 9.48 6.95 -1.93
N PRO A 177 10.14 7.97 -2.52
CA PRO A 177 11.28 8.62 -1.87
C PRO A 177 10.96 9.16 -0.47
N SER A 178 9.78 9.74 -0.28
CA SER A 178 9.33 10.23 1.04
C SER A 178 9.10 9.08 2.04
N VAL A 179 8.71 7.89 1.57
CA VAL A 179 8.59 6.70 2.42
C VAL A 179 9.98 6.26 2.89
N ILE A 180 10.94 6.16 1.98
CA ILE A 180 12.32 5.75 2.32
C ILE A 180 12.96 6.74 3.29
N GLU A 181 12.76 8.05 3.05
CA GLU A 181 13.25 9.10 3.94
C GLU A 181 12.57 9.04 5.32
N GLY A 182 11.26 8.82 5.36
CA GLY A 182 10.50 8.66 6.59
C GLY A 182 10.96 7.46 7.42
N GLU A 183 11.13 6.29 6.79
CA GLU A 183 11.64 5.10 7.46
C GLU A 183 13.07 5.32 7.97
N MET A 184 13.94 5.97 7.19
CA MET A 184 15.29 6.32 7.64
C MET A 184 15.26 7.23 8.88
N LYS A 185 14.44 8.29 8.86
CA LYS A 185 14.31 9.23 9.99
C LYS A 185 13.79 8.50 11.24
N SER A 186 12.76 7.67 11.09
CA SER A 186 12.18 6.89 12.19
C SER A 186 13.17 5.88 12.77
N THR A 187 13.89 5.13 11.93
CA THR A 187 14.92 4.19 12.36
C THR A 187 16.04 4.89 13.12
N LEU A 188 16.56 6.01 12.61
CA LEU A 188 17.63 6.76 13.29
C LEU A 188 17.17 7.29 14.65
N LYS A 189 15.96 7.87 14.71
CA LYS A 189 15.38 8.35 15.96
C LYS A 189 15.23 7.22 16.99
N LEU A 190 14.67 6.09 16.58
CA LEU A 190 14.48 4.95 17.47
C LEU A 190 15.82 4.38 17.97
N LEU A 191 16.84 4.29 17.10
CA LEU A 191 18.19 3.89 17.51
C LEU A 191 18.77 4.83 18.57
N ASP A 192 18.59 6.15 18.41
CA ASP A 192 19.11 7.16 19.35
C ASP A 192 18.37 7.13 20.70
N GLU A 193 17.06 6.87 20.68
CA GLU A 193 16.23 6.74 21.89
C GLU A 193 16.51 5.43 22.64
N THR A 194 16.72 4.32 21.91
CA THR A 194 17.03 3.02 22.51
C THR A 194 18.46 2.97 23.07
N PHE A 195 19.46 3.38 22.28
CA PHE A 195 20.87 3.23 22.65
C PHE A 195 21.43 4.46 23.38
N ALA A 196 20.91 4.72 24.59
CA ALA A 196 21.43 5.76 25.47
C ALA A 196 22.93 5.55 25.78
N PRO A 197 23.73 6.62 26.03
CA PRO A 197 25.16 6.48 26.34
C PRO A 197 25.46 5.63 27.58
N ASP A 198 24.51 5.56 28.53
CA ASP A 198 24.59 4.71 29.71
C ASP A 198 24.19 3.25 29.35
N PRO A 199 25.09 2.26 29.52
CA PRO A 199 24.82 0.88 29.12
C PRO A 199 23.62 0.25 29.83
N ASP A 200 23.41 0.57 31.11
CA ASP A 200 22.32 0.00 31.90
C ASP A 200 20.96 0.44 31.36
N ARG A 201 20.83 1.76 31.13
CA ARG A 201 19.64 2.35 30.52
C ARG A 201 19.42 1.85 29.10
N GLY A 202 20.47 1.82 28.29
CA GLY A 202 20.36 1.42 26.88
C GLY A 202 19.98 -0.04 26.69
N VAL A 203 20.50 -0.95 27.53
CA VAL A 203 20.05 -2.36 27.54
C VAL A 203 18.61 -2.48 28.04
N THR A 204 18.22 -1.70 29.06
CA THR A 204 16.83 -1.67 29.54
C THR A 204 15.87 -1.25 28.43
N ASN A 205 16.12 -0.11 27.77
CA ASN A 205 15.28 0.37 26.66
C ASN A 205 15.17 -0.65 25.52
N LEU A 206 16.24 -1.40 25.23
CA LEU A 206 16.24 -2.42 24.19
C LEU A 206 15.35 -3.62 24.57
N LEU A 207 15.40 -4.07 25.82
CA LEU A 207 14.56 -5.16 26.29
C LEU A 207 13.09 -4.74 26.31
N ASP A 208 12.79 -3.51 26.74
CA ASP A 208 11.43 -2.95 26.69
C ASP A 208 10.91 -2.88 25.25
N LEU A 209 11.77 -2.51 24.28
CA LEU A 209 11.42 -2.50 22.85
C LEU A 209 11.08 -3.92 22.34
N PHE A 210 11.85 -4.93 22.75
CA PHE A 210 11.59 -6.32 22.36
C PHE A 210 10.29 -6.83 22.95
N GLU A 211 10.01 -6.54 24.22
CA GLU A 211 8.75 -6.87 24.86
C GLU A 211 7.57 -6.22 24.14
N ALA A 212 7.63 -4.91 23.87
CA ALA A 212 6.59 -4.18 23.16
C ALA A 212 6.35 -4.69 21.72
N ALA A 213 7.40 -5.20 21.07
CA ALA A 213 7.33 -5.75 19.72
C ALA A 213 6.92 -7.24 19.69
N GLY A 214 6.67 -7.87 20.85
CA GLY A 214 6.32 -9.29 20.95
C GLY A 214 7.49 -10.24 20.68
N PHE A 215 8.74 -9.74 20.68
CA PHE A 215 9.92 -10.60 20.61
C PHE A 215 10.10 -11.31 21.95
N GLY A 216 9.84 -12.62 21.97
CA GLY A 216 9.99 -13.46 23.15
C GLY A 216 8.68 -13.93 23.79
N GLU A 217 7.54 -13.67 23.16
CA GLU A 217 6.31 -14.43 23.46
C GLU A 217 6.50 -15.87 22.98
N ALA A 218 7.03 -16.72 23.85
CA ALA A 218 6.89 -18.16 23.67
C ALA A 218 5.40 -18.52 23.69
N GLU A 219 4.97 -19.47 22.86
CA GLU A 219 3.70 -20.16 23.10
C GLU A 219 3.66 -20.60 24.56
N GLU A 220 2.57 -20.26 25.27
CA GLU A 220 2.42 -20.40 26.72
C GLU A 220 3.11 -21.67 27.26
N GLY A 221 4.19 -21.49 28.02
CA GLY A 221 4.80 -22.56 28.83
C GLY A 221 6.07 -23.24 28.27
N ARG A 222 6.72 -22.72 27.22
CA ARG A 222 8.05 -23.22 26.79
C ARG A 222 9.12 -22.14 26.88
N SER A 223 10.15 -22.35 27.70
CA SER A 223 11.38 -21.54 27.64
C SER A 223 12.06 -21.80 26.28
N ASP A 224 12.49 -20.72 25.61
CA ASP A 224 13.33 -20.77 24.41
C ASP A 224 14.80 -20.53 24.84
N PRO A 225 15.64 -21.58 24.88
CA PRO A 225 17.03 -21.46 25.33
C PRO A 225 17.85 -20.47 24.50
N GLU A 226 17.49 -20.26 23.23
CA GLU A 226 18.18 -19.31 22.37
C GLU A 226 17.85 -17.87 22.75
N LEU A 227 16.60 -17.61 23.15
CA LEU A 227 16.17 -16.31 23.67
C LEU A 227 16.85 -15.98 25.00
N GLU A 228 16.90 -16.94 25.93
CA GLU A 228 17.60 -16.76 27.22
C GLU A 228 19.08 -16.44 27.00
N GLN A 229 19.75 -17.17 26.11
CA GLN A 229 21.16 -16.90 25.77
C GLN A 229 21.38 -15.50 25.19
N ARG A 230 20.44 -15.01 24.37
CA ARG A 230 20.50 -13.66 23.81
C ARG A 230 20.29 -12.59 24.88
N ILE A 231 19.33 -12.78 25.78
CA ILE A 231 19.07 -11.87 26.91
C ILE A 231 20.31 -11.79 27.82
N ASP A 232 20.93 -12.92 28.14
CA ASP A 232 22.16 -12.96 28.92
C ASP A 232 23.32 -12.22 28.24
N ALA A 233 23.46 -12.38 26.92
CA ALA A 233 24.48 -11.67 26.15
C ALA A 233 24.25 -10.15 26.19
N LEU A 234 23.01 -9.69 26.10
CA LEU A 234 22.67 -8.26 26.24
C LEU A 234 22.95 -7.75 27.67
N ASN A 235 22.61 -8.52 28.70
CA ASN A 235 22.83 -8.14 30.09
C ASN A 235 24.32 -7.97 30.44
N ARG A 236 25.22 -8.74 29.80
CA ARG A 236 26.68 -8.56 29.98
C ARG A 236 27.17 -7.20 29.49
N LEU A 237 26.52 -6.59 28.50
CA LEU A 237 26.89 -5.28 27.98
C LEU A 237 26.74 -4.18 29.04
N ARG A 238 25.83 -4.34 30.01
CA ARG A 238 25.61 -3.38 31.11
C ARG A 238 26.89 -3.10 31.90
N GLN A 239 27.79 -4.08 31.99
CA GLN A 239 29.02 -4.01 32.79
C GLN A 239 30.25 -3.58 31.98
N ASN A 240 30.13 -3.43 30.65
CA ASN A 240 31.26 -3.16 29.77
C ASN A 240 30.94 -2.02 28.77
N PRO A 241 31.17 -0.75 29.15
CA PRO A 241 30.84 0.42 28.32
C PRO A 241 31.52 0.43 26.94
N VAL A 242 32.74 -0.10 26.84
CA VAL A 242 33.49 -0.15 25.57
C VAL A 242 32.86 -1.16 24.62
N GLU A 243 32.48 -2.33 25.14
CA GLU A 243 31.81 -3.36 24.35
C GLU A 243 30.40 -2.93 23.96
N TYR A 244 29.66 -2.28 24.88
CA TYR A 244 28.38 -1.65 24.60
C TYR A 244 28.49 -0.66 23.44
N ALA A 245 29.42 0.30 23.49
CA ALA A 245 29.60 1.29 22.41
C ALA A 245 29.95 0.66 21.06
N ARG A 246 30.74 -0.42 21.05
CA ARG A 246 31.03 -1.18 19.82
C ARG A 246 29.78 -1.89 19.30
N PHE A 247 29.01 -2.51 20.19
CA PHE A 247 27.78 -3.20 19.86
C PHE A 247 26.74 -2.24 19.26
N THR A 248 26.50 -1.09 19.87
CA THR A 248 25.55 -0.09 19.35
C THR A 248 25.96 0.45 17.98
N ALA A 249 27.26 0.69 17.77
CA ALA A 249 27.79 1.07 16.46
C ALA A 249 27.56 -0.01 15.39
N GLN A 250 27.74 -1.29 15.73
CA GLN A 250 27.44 -2.41 14.84
C GLN A 250 25.94 -2.48 14.52
N VAL A 251 25.07 -2.41 15.53
CA VAL A 251 23.61 -2.40 15.33
C VAL A 251 23.20 -1.27 14.39
N ARG A 252 23.68 -0.04 14.63
CA ARG A 252 23.41 1.11 13.75
C ARG A 252 23.87 0.85 12.31
N GLN A 253 25.08 0.31 12.12
CA GLN A 253 25.58 -0.03 10.79
C GLN A 253 24.68 -1.06 10.07
N HIS A 254 24.23 -2.09 10.78
CA HIS A 254 23.34 -3.12 10.24
C HIS A 254 21.94 -2.58 9.94
N ALA A 255 21.40 -1.70 10.79
CA ALA A 255 20.11 -1.04 10.56
C ALA A 255 20.15 -0.15 9.31
N LEU A 256 21.22 0.64 9.12
CA LEU A 256 21.40 1.47 7.91
C LEU A 256 21.50 0.62 6.63
N LYS A 257 22.19 -0.53 6.69
CA LYS A 257 22.18 -1.51 5.59
C LYS A 257 20.78 -2.08 5.35
N GLY A 258 19.99 -2.30 6.39
CA GLY A 258 18.59 -2.70 6.30
C GLY A 258 17.74 -1.68 5.54
N ILE A 259 17.88 -0.39 5.84
CA ILE A 259 17.18 0.68 5.10
C ILE A 259 17.63 0.77 3.64
N GLN A 260 18.92 0.58 3.37
CA GLN A 260 19.41 0.50 1.99
C GLN A 260 18.72 -0.66 1.24
N ARG A 261 18.64 -1.85 1.84
CA ARG A 261 17.94 -3.00 1.24
C ARG A 261 16.44 -2.76 1.06
N PHE A 262 15.81 -2.07 2.01
CA PHE A 262 14.43 -1.62 1.88
C PHE A 262 14.25 -0.76 0.64
N SER A 263 15.11 0.25 0.43
CA SER A 263 15.11 1.05 -0.80
C SER A 263 15.33 0.21 -2.05
N GLU A 264 16.28 -0.73 -2.02
CA GLU A 264 16.59 -1.60 -3.17
C GLU A 264 15.43 -2.53 -3.55
N ALA A 265 14.55 -2.90 -2.61
CA ALA A 265 13.41 -3.76 -2.86
C ALA A 265 12.35 -3.15 -3.80
N PHE A 266 12.37 -1.83 -3.97
CA PHE A 266 11.50 -1.12 -4.91
C PHE A 266 12.16 -0.86 -6.27
N ALA A 267 13.47 -1.06 -6.42
CA ALA A 267 14.18 -0.75 -7.65
C ALA A 267 13.95 -1.82 -8.73
N LEU A 268 13.80 -1.39 -10.00
CA LEU A 268 13.88 -2.30 -11.15
C LEU A 268 15.36 -2.57 -11.47
N LYS A 269 15.81 -3.80 -11.22
CA LYS A 269 17.17 -4.23 -11.55
C LYS A 269 17.21 -4.71 -13.00
N HIS A 270 17.96 -3.99 -13.84
CA HIS A 270 17.98 -4.20 -15.30
C HIS A 270 16.59 -4.07 -15.96
N GLY A 271 15.79 -3.11 -15.50
CA GLY A 271 14.46 -2.84 -16.08
C GLY A 271 13.34 -3.78 -15.63
N ARG A 272 13.61 -4.73 -14.73
CA ARG A 272 12.60 -5.63 -14.15
C ARG A 272 12.69 -5.77 -12.64
N PHE A 273 11.59 -6.13 -12.02
CA PHE A 273 11.50 -6.45 -10.61
C PHE A 273 12.37 -7.67 -10.30
N GLN A 274 13.07 -7.61 -9.17
CA GLN A 274 13.77 -8.76 -8.61
C GLN A 274 13.44 -8.86 -7.13
N PRO A 275 13.02 -10.04 -6.64
CA PRO A 275 12.77 -10.22 -5.23
C PRO A 275 14.06 -10.00 -4.43
N VAL A 276 13.96 -9.24 -3.35
CA VAL A 276 15.02 -9.13 -2.35
C VAL A 276 14.76 -10.19 -1.29
N SER A 277 15.74 -11.08 -1.06
CA SER A 277 15.68 -12.04 0.04
C SER A 277 16.11 -11.36 1.33
N ASN A 278 15.53 -11.78 2.46
CA ASN A 278 16.08 -11.48 3.77
C ASN A 278 17.38 -12.28 3.97
N THR A 279 18.32 -11.73 4.75
CA THR A 279 19.57 -12.41 5.09
C THR A 279 19.42 -12.95 6.49
N GLU A 280 19.74 -14.22 6.71
CA GLU A 280 19.75 -14.79 8.06
C GLU A 280 20.78 -14.06 8.93
N PRO A 281 20.38 -13.51 10.09
CA PRO A 281 21.30 -12.85 10.99
C PRO A 281 22.24 -13.89 11.61
N ARG A 282 23.53 -13.57 11.66
CA ARG A 282 24.59 -14.45 12.19
C ARG A 282 25.18 -13.94 13.50
N THR A 283 24.93 -12.68 13.83
CA THR A 283 25.44 -12.05 15.05
C THR A 283 24.29 -11.46 15.86
N LEU A 284 24.50 -11.27 17.17
CA LEU A 284 23.52 -10.61 18.02
C LEU A 284 23.21 -9.18 17.53
N ALA A 285 24.21 -8.45 17.05
CA ALA A 285 24.00 -7.11 16.49
C ALA A 285 23.10 -7.11 15.25
N GLU A 286 23.21 -8.13 14.39
CA GLU A 286 22.32 -8.31 13.24
C GLU A 286 20.91 -8.67 13.67
N VAL A 287 20.73 -9.54 14.67
CA VAL A 287 19.41 -9.87 15.23
C VAL A 287 18.76 -8.61 15.79
N VAL A 288 19.48 -7.85 16.61
CA VAL A 288 18.97 -6.62 17.22
C VAL A 288 18.64 -5.55 16.18
N ALA A 289 19.45 -5.42 15.12
CA ALA A 289 19.19 -4.48 14.04
C ALA A 289 17.84 -4.72 13.32
N LEU A 290 17.34 -5.96 13.30
CA LEU A 290 16.04 -6.28 12.68
C LEU A 290 14.85 -5.61 13.39
N ALA A 291 14.98 -5.27 14.67
CA ALA A 291 13.92 -4.57 15.40
C ALA A 291 13.76 -3.09 14.99
N PHE A 292 14.75 -2.53 14.28
CA PHE A 292 14.77 -1.11 13.92
C PHE A 292 14.45 -0.86 12.44
N VAL A 293 14.31 -1.91 11.64
CA VAL A 293 14.15 -1.79 10.18
C VAL A 293 12.88 -2.51 9.71
N PRO A 294 12.18 -1.95 8.71
CA PRO A 294 11.04 -2.62 8.12
C PRO A 294 11.45 -3.88 7.34
N ASP A 295 10.56 -4.87 7.26
CA ASP A 295 10.71 -5.97 6.30
C ASP A 295 10.65 -5.42 4.87
N ALA A 296 11.71 -5.64 4.11
CA ALA A 296 11.87 -5.09 2.77
C ALA A 296 11.16 -5.89 1.67
N ALA A 297 10.92 -7.19 1.87
CA ALA A 297 10.54 -8.09 0.80
C ALA A 297 9.08 -7.91 0.37
N VAL A 298 8.17 -7.77 1.34
CA VAL A 298 6.73 -7.69 1.07
C VAL A 298 6.32 -6.34 0.44
N PRO A 299 6.77 -5.18 0.94
CA PRO A 299 6.35 -3.88 0.41
C PRO A 299 6.80 -3.64 -1.03
N GLY A 300 8.04 -4.00 -1.37
CA GLY A 300 8.59 -3.84 -2.73
C GLY A 300 7.82 -4.67 -3.76
N ARG A 301 7.50 -5.93 -3.44
CA ARG A 301 6.62 -6.78 -4.26
C ARG A 301 5.26 -6.12 -4.45
N ARG A 302 4.56 -5.74 -3.37
CA ARG A 302 3.22 -5.16 -3.45
C ARG A 302 3.18 -3.86 -4.24
N TYR A 303 4.20 -3.03 -4.12
CA TYR A 303 4.32 -1.80 -4.91
C TYR A 303 4.27 -2.09 -6.42
N TRP A 304 5.06 -3.05 -6.89
CA TRP A 304 5.08 -3.39 -8.33
C TRP A 304 3.83 -4.15 -8.77
N GLU A 305 3.23 -4.96 -7.91
CA GLU A 305 1.96 -5.63 -8.22
C GLU A 305 0.84 -4.60 -8.43
N ILE A 306 0.73 -3.58 -7.58
CA ILE A 306 -0.28 -2.52 -7.72
C ILE A 306 -0.05 -1.70 -8.99
N ARG A 307 1.20 -1.36 -9.33
CA ARG A 307 1.51 -0.68 -10.60
C ARG A 307 1.17 -1.55 -11.82
N ALA A 308 1.48 -2.85 -11.78
CA ALA A 308 1.12 -3.78 -12.85
C ALA A 308 -0.40 -3.88 -13.00
N GLN A 309 -1.15 -3.98 -11.90
CA GLN A 309 -2.60 -3.95 -11.89
C GLN A 309 -3.12 -2.64 -12.50
N ARG A 310 -2.62 -1.48 -12.08
CA ARG A 310 -3.02 -0.20 -12.64
C ARG A 310 -2.84 -0.11 -14.16
N ARG A 311 -1.68 -0.58 -14.67
CA ARG A 311 -1.39 -0.65 -16.11
C ARG A 311 -2.30 -1.64 -16.83
N LEU A 312 -2.56 -2.81 -16.26
CA LEU A 312 -3.54 -3.75 -16.82
C LEU A 312 -4.92 -3.11 -16.93
N MET A 313 -5.40 -2.41 -15.89
CA MET A 313 -6.68 -1.70 -15.93
C MET A 313 -6.70 -0.63 -17.04
N LEU A 314 -5.64 0.16 -17.16
CA LEU A 314 -5.47 1.12 -18.26
C LEU A 314 -5.62 0.44 -19.63
N ILE A 315 -4.94 -0.69 -19.84
CA ILE A 315 -5.01 -1.43 -21.11
C ILE A 315 -6.44 -1.94 -21.36
N HIS A 316 -7.10 -2.51 -20.35
CA HIS A 316 -8.49 -2.97 -20.46
C HIS A 316 -9.45 -1.83 -20.86
N LEU A 317 -9.28 -0.65 -20.26
CA LEU A 317 -10.07 0.55 -20.60
C LEU A 317 -9.85 0.97 -22.06
N LEU A 318 -8.60 0.99 -22.54
CA LEU A 318 -8.29 1.36 -23.91
C LEU A 318 -8.75 0.29 -24.93
N LEU A 319 -8.70 -1.00 -24.57
CA LEU A 319 -9.29 -2.07 -25.37
C LEU A 319 -10.81 -1.91 -25.49
N ARG A 320 -11.49 -1.50 -24.42
CA ARG A 320 -12.93 -1.20 -24.45
C ARG A 320 -13.23 -0.01 -25.36
N VAL A 321 -12.42 1.06 -25.29
CA VAL A 321 -12.52 2.21 -26.19
C VAL A 321 -12.37 1.80 -27.65
N HIS A 322 -11.35 0.99 -27.97
CA HIS A 322 -11.13 0.49 -29.32
C HIS A 322 -12.30 -0.38 -29.80
N TYR A 323 -12.78 -1.30 -28.97
CA TYR A 323 -13.91 -2.16 -29.33
C TYR A 323 -15.19 -1.36 -29.61
N LEU A 324 -15.47 -0.34 -28.79
CA LEU A 324 -16.64 0.52 -28.99
C LEU A 324 -16.56 1.37 -30.27
N ALA A 325 -15.35 1.66 -30.76
CA ALA A 325 -15.15 2.41 -31.99
C ALA A 325 -15.17 1.51 -33.24
N GLU A 326 -14.50 0.34 -33.18
CA GLU A 326 -14.20 -0.50 -34.35
C GLU A 326 -15.05 -1.78 -34.41
N GLY A 327 -15.82 -2.09 -33.36
CA GLY A 327 -16.58 -3.34 -33.22
C GLY A 327 -15.71 -4.59 -33.00
N ARG A 328 -14.38 -4.42 -32.87
CA ARG A 328 -13.41 -5.50 -32.65
C ARG A 328 -12.23 -5.02 -31.81
N TYR A 329 -11.57 -5.97 -31.15
CA TYR A 329 -10.29 -5.71 -30.46
C TYR A 329 -9.12 -5.65 -31.47
N PRO A 330 -8.04 -4.91 -31.16
CA PRO A 330 -6.86 -4.86 -32.01
C PRO A 330 -6.11 -6.20 -32.02
N SER A 331 -5.30 -6.45 -33.05
CA SER A 331 -4.46 -7.65 -33.13
C SER A 331 -3.29 -7.62 -32.14
N THR A 332 -2.78 -6.43 -31.81
CA THR A 332 -1.68 -6.21 -30.85
C THR A 332 -1.95 -4.99 -29.97
N LEU A 333 -1.23 -4.88 -28.84
CA LEU A 333 -1.32 -3.73 -27.94
C LEU A 333 -0.75 -2.44 -28.54
N ASP A 334 0.06 -2.52 -29.60
CA ASP A 334 0.67 -1.34 -30.24
C ASP A 334 -0.37 -0.34 -30.74
N ALA A 335 -1.53 -0.85 -31.18
CA ALA A 335 -2.66 -0.03 -31.61
C ALA A 335 -3.19 0.92 -30.52
N LEU A 336 -2.88 0.65 -29.24
CA LEU A 336 -3.29 1.48 -28.11
C LEU A 336 -2.28 2.60 -27.77
N ASN A 337 -1.10 2.62 -28.40
CA ASN A 337 -0.06 3.65 -28.23
C ASN A 337 0.38 3.88 -26.78
N LEU A 338 0.50 2.80 -26.01
CA LEU A 338 0.81 2.81 -24.56
C LEU A 338 2.26 3.17 -24.21
N LYS A 339 3.19 3.07 -25.18
CA LYS A 339 4.63 3.30 -24.96
C LYS A 339 5.16 2.47 -23.78
N GLU A 340 5.87 3.09 -22.82
CA GLU A 340 6.42 2.45 -21.63
C GLU A 340 5.37 1.79 -20.73
N LEU A 341 4.10 2.21 -20.80
CA LEU A 341 3.02 1.64 -19.99
C LEU A 341 2.56 0.27 -20.48
N ALA A 342 3.00 -0.16 -21.68
CA ALA A 342 2.80 -1.52 -22.16
C ALA A 342 3.76 -2.53 -21.52
N ILE A 343 4.80 -2.08 -20.80
CA ILE A 343 5.83 -2.95 -20.24
C ILE A 343 5.41 -3.44 -18.85
N ASP A 344 5.43 -4.76 -18.69
CA ASP A 344 5.22 -5.45 -17.43
C ASP A 344 6.49 -5.33 -16.55
N PRO A 345 6.41 -4.71 -15.35
CA PRO A 345 7.57 -4.54 -14.49
C PRO A 345 8.18 -5.86 -14.02
N PHE A 346 7.45 -6.99 -14.08
CA PHE A 346 7.95 -8.27 -13.62
C PHE A 346 8.77 -9.04 -14.66
N SER A 347 8.40 -8.95 -15.93
CA SER A 347 9.17 -9.57 -17.02
C SER A 347 10.22 -8.63 -17.61
N GLY A 348 9.95 -7.32 -17.62
CA GLY A 348 10.68 -6.33 -18.43
C GLY A 348 10.24 -6.30 -19.90
N GLU A 349 9.23 -7.10 -20.26
CA GLU A 349 8.68 -7.26 -21.61
C GLU A 349 7.25 -6.69 -21.67
N PRO A 350 6.64 -6.51 -22.86
CA PRO A 350 5.24 -6.12 -22.95
C PRO A 350 4.29 -7.08 -22.20
N PHE A 351 3.19 -6.55 -21.63
CA PHE A 351 2.14 -7.39 -21.04
C PHE A 351 1.62 -8.43 -22.04
N ILE A 352 1.31 -9.62 -21.56
CA ILE A 352 0.89 -10.72 -22.44
C ILE A 352 -0.55 -10.48 -22.86
N TYR A 353 -0.75 -10.26 -24.16
CA TYR A 353 -2.05 -10.07 -24.79
C TYR A 353 -2.28 -11.10 -25.89
N ARG A 354 -3.41 -11.81 -25.86
CA ARG A 354 -3.79 -12.78 -26.88
C ARG A 354 -5.28 -12.72 -27.18
N LEU A 355 -5.63 -12.59 -28.47
CA LEU A 355 -7.01 -12.73 -28.93
C LEU A 355 -7.49 -14.19 -28.80
N GLN A 356 -8.76 -14.35 -28.44
CA GLN A 356 -9.47 -15.62 -28.35
C GLN A 356 -10.88 -15.42 -28.91
N GLY A 357 -10.98 -15.41 -30.25
CA GLY A 357 -12.22 -15.06 -30.95
C GLY A 357 -12.63 -13.62 -30.66
N GLU A 358 -13.84 -13.42 -30.13
CA GLU A 358 -14.36 -12.10 -29.74
C GLU A 358 -13.88 -11.63 -28.36
N ARG A 359 -13.05 -12.43 -27.68
CA ARG A 359 -12.49 -12.13 -26.35
C ARG A 359 -10.97 -12.01 -26.45
N TYR A 360 -10.36 -11.63 -25.34
CA TYR A 360 -8.91 -11.62 -25.20
C TYR A 360 -8.50 -12.08 -23.80
N VAL A 361 -7.25 -12.50 -23.71
CA VAL A 361 -6.53 -12.73 -22.46
C VAL A 361 -5.46 -11.66 -22.33
N LEU A 362 -5.40 -11.02 -21.16
CA LEU A 362 -4.42 -9.98 -20.82
C LEU A 362 -3.93 -10.21 -19.39
N TYR A 363 -2.61 -10.30 -19.18
CA TYR A 363 -2.04 -10.52 -17.84
C TYR A 363 -0.55 -10.13 -17.74
N SER A 364 -0.08 -10.04 -16.49
CA SER A 364 1.35 -9.98 -16.12
C SER A 364 1.82 -11.33 -15.56
N VAL A 365 3.09 -11.65 -15.74
CA VAL A 365 3.71 -12.88 -15.16
C VAL A 365 3.87 -12.82 -13.63
N GLY A 366 3.65 -11.65 -13.04
CA GLY A 366 3.71 -11.42 -11.60
C GLY A 366 5.11 -11.62 -11.01
N ALA A 367 5.22 -11.46 -9.69
CA ALA A 367 6.50 -11.43 -8.97
C ALA A 367 7.33 -12.73 -9.00
N THR A 368 6.80 -13.81 -9.56
CA THR A 368 7.57 -15.04 -9.79
C THR A 368 8.34 -15.03 -11.12
N GLY A 369 7.95 -14.16 -12.05
CA GLY A 369 8.54 -14.06 -13.39
C GLY A 369 8.28 -15.27 -14.29
N ARG A 370 7.47 -16.24 -13.85
CA ARG A 370 7.16 -17.47 -14.61
C ARG A 370 5.81 -17.34 -15.27
N ASP A 371 5.77 -17.38 -16.61
CA ASP A 371 4.51 -17.46 -17.33
C ASP A 371 3.85 -18.83 -17.15
N LEU A 372 2.72 -18.85 -16.45
CA LEU A 372 1.89 -20.05 -16.30
C LEU A 372 0.83 -20.21 -17.41
N GLY A 373 1.03 -19.54 -18.54
CA GLY A 373 0.21 -19.66 -19.75
C GLY A 373 -1.17 -19.02 -19.63
N GLY A 374 -1.37 -18.12 -18.67
CA GLY A 374 -2.67 -17.49 -18.42
C GLY A 374 -3.65 -18.39 -17.64
N LYS A 375 -3.17 -19.42 -16.94
CA LYS A 375 -4.01 -20.32 -16.14
C LYS A 375 -4.44 -19.66 -14.82
N ARG A 376 -5.71 -19.84 -14.45
CA ARG A 376 -6.28 -19.40 -13.17
C ARG A 376 -5.80 -20.32 -12.04
N ARG A 377 -5.50 -19.75 -10.88
CA ARG A 377 -5.34 -20.50 -9.64
C ARG A 377 -6.67 -21.16 -9.28
N GLN A 378 -6.66 -22.45 -8.99
CA GLN A 378 -7.82 -23.16 -8.46
C GLN A 378 -7.87 -23.02 -6.93
N PRO A 379 -9.06 -23.07 -6.30
CA PRO A 379 -9.18 -23.03 -4.84
C PRO A 379 -8.36 -24.09 -4.11
N SER A 380 -8.03 -25.20 -4.78
CA SER A 380 -7.17 -26.28 -4.30
C SER A 380 -5.68 -25.98 -4.32
N ASP A 381 -5.24 -24.91 -4.99
CA ASP A 381 -3.82 -24.61 -5.16
C ASP A 381 -3.24 -23.98 -3.88
N PRO A 382 -2.02 -24.36 -3.46
CA PRO A 382 -1.35 -23.80 -2.28
C PRO A 382 -1.28 -22.25 -2.30
N PRO A 383 -1.35 -21.56 -1.16
CA PRO A 383 -1.16 -20.10 -1.05
C PRO A 383 0.14 -19.56 -1.66
N SER A 384 1.16 -20.41 -1.76
CA SER A 384 2.48 -20.11 -2.34
C SER A 384 2.57 -20.35 -3.85
N THR A 385 1.47 -20.71 -4.51
CA THR A 385 1.47 -20.98 -5.96
C THR A 385 1.72 -19.67 -6.73
N PRO A 386 2.62 -19.65 -7.73
CA PRO A 386 2.84 -18.47 -8.56
C PRO A 386 1.55 -17.96 -9.20
N GLU A 387 1.30 -16.65 -9.13
CA GLU A 387 0.10 -16.03 -9.70
C GLU A 387 0.50 -15.08 -10.82
N ASN A 388 0.03 -15.38 -12.04
CA ASN A 388 -0.10 -14.37 -13.09
C ASN A 388 -1.14 -13.35 -12.60
N LEU A 389 -0.90 -12.05 -12.78
CA LEU A 389 -1.87 -11.02 -12.40
C LEU A 389 -2.90 -10.84 -13.51
N PHE A 390 -4.15 -11.17 -13.24
CA PHE A 390 -5.27 -10.99 -14.17
C PHE A 390 -6.20 -9.88 -13.72
N LEU A 391 -6.77 -9.20 -14.70
CA LEU A 391 -8.06 -8.56 -14.52
C LEU A 391 -9.15 -9.47 -15.08
N THR A 392 -10.04 -9.93 -14.21
CA THR A 392 -11.23 -10.68 -14.63
C THR A 392 -12.49 -9.90 -14.30
N ARG A 393 -13.64 -10.33 -14.85
CA ARG A 393 -14.95 -9.79 -14.45
C ARG A 393 -15.22 -9.96 -12.95
N ASP A 394 -14.55 -10.90 -12.28
CA ASP A 394 -14.65 -11.14 -10.84
C ASP A 394 -13.63 -10.35 -10.01
N GLY A 395 -12.79 -9.53 -10.67
CA GLY A 395 -11.79 -8.65 -10.05
C GLY A 395 -10.34 -9.04 -10.37
N TRP A 396 -9.42 -8.45 -9.62
CA TRP A 396 -8.00 -8.83 -9.61
C TRP A 396 -7.83 -10.25 -9.08
N ARG A 397 -7.08 -11.08 -9.80
CA ARG A 397 -6.79 -12.47 -9.45
C ARG A 397 -5.36 -12.81 -9.77
#